data_AF-A0A3N7HCA7-F1
#
_entry.id   AF-A0A3N7HCA7-F1
#
_cell.length_a   1.000
_cell.length_b   1.000
_cell.length_c   1.000
_cell.angle_alpha   90.00
_cell.angle_beta   90.00
_cell.angle_gamma   90.00
#
_symmetry.space_group_name_H-M   'P 1'
#
loop_
_entity.id
_entity.type
_entity.pdbx_description
1 polymer ?
#
loop_
_entity_poly.entity_id
_entity_poly.type
_entity_poly.pdbx_seq_one_letter_code
_entity_poly.pdbx_strand_id
1 'polypeptide(L)'
;MQICRERRLFYVALTRTKNEVVLLTPSEASLFVEELLKDNNYLLTTTDGAVNATGCPYCKTGKLVIRQHTANGSQFLGCSHYPSCNQTFKNVEILADSILCPGCESGFMVKRSGRFGNFLGCTNYPGCTNTVKLK
;
A
#
# COMPACT_ATOMS: atom_id res chain seq x y z
N MET A 1 -21.14 -8.56 26.06
CA MET A 1 -20.82 -7.25 26.69
C MET A 1 -19.50 -6.64 26.17
N GLN A 2 -18.47 -7.42 25.84
CA GLN A 2 -17.19 -6.87 25.32
C GLN A 2 -17.30 -6.23 23.92
N ILE A 3 -18.06 -6.83 23.00
CA ILE A 3 -18.25 -6.34 21.62
C ILE A 3 -18.78 -4.88 21.57
N CYS A 4 -19.71 -4.51 22.45
CA CYS A 4 -20.27 -3.15 22.50
C CYS A 4 -19.24 -2.10 22.96
N ARG A 5 -18.25 -2.49 23.77
CA ARG A 5 -17.22 -1.60 24.30
C ARG A 5 -16.15 -1.30 23.26
N GLU A 6 -15.76 -2.30 22.47
CA GLU A 6 -14.78 -2.16 21.38
C GLU A 6 -15.26 -1.18 20.31
N ARG A 7 -16.50 -1.36 19.82
CA ARG A 7 -17.14 -0.46 18.85
C ARG A 7 -17.15 1.00 19.32
N ARG A 8 -17.60 1.24 20.56
CA ARG A 8 -17.69 2.59 21.10
C ARG A 8 -16.33 3.25 21.24
N LEU A 9 -15.32 2.51 21.72
CA LEU A 9 -13.95 3.04 21.83
C LEU A 9 -13.36 3.36 20.45
N PHE A 10 -13.59 2.50 19.46
CA PHE A 10 -13.14 2.73 18.08
C PHE A 10 -13.78 3.99 17.46
N TYR A 11 -15.10 4.16 17.60
CA TYR A 11 -15.78 5.37 17.09
C TYR A 11 -15.32 6.65 17.80
N VAL A 12 -15.04 6.59 19.11
CA VAL A 12 -14.46 7.73 19.83
C VAL A 12 -13.08 8.08 19.27
N ALA A 13 -12.23 7.09 18.97
CA ALA A 13 -10.93 7.33 18.37
C ALA A 13 -11.05 7.95 16.96
N LEU A 14 -11.95 7.44 16.11
CA LEU A 14 -12.20 7.96 14.76
C LEU A 14 -12.66 9.42 14.78
N THR A 15 -13.49 9.80 15.74
CA THR A 15 -14.07 11.15 15.83
C THR A 15 -13.16 12.16 16.54
N ARG A 16 -12.12 11.70 17.24
CA ARG A 16 -11.21 12.55 18.03
C ARG A 16 -9.83 12.74 17.40
N THR A 17 -9.45 11.88 16.45
CA THR A 17 -8.18 11.98 15.74
C THR A 17 -8.38 12.61 14.36
N LYS A 18 -7.38 13.35 13.87
CA LYS A 18 -7.42 13.97 12.53
C LYS A 18 -6.68 13.17 11.46
N ASN A 19 -5.81 12.25 11.87
CA ASN A 19 -4.82 11.63 10.99
C ASN A 19 -5.06 10.13 10.83
N GLU A 20 -4.94 9.34 11.90
CA GLU A 20 -5.07 7.88 11.83
C GLU A 20 -5.55 7.29 13.16
N VAL A 21 -6.18 6.12 13.08
CA VAL A 21 -6.58 5.30 14.21
C VAL A 21 -5.98 3.91 14.04
N VAL A 22 -5.26 3.45 15.05
CA VAL A 22 -4.68 2.11 15.10
C VAL A 22 -5.48 1.30 16.12
N LEU A 23 -6.05 0.18 15.67
CA LEU A 23 -6.70 -0.80 16.53
C LEU A 23 -5.73 -1.96 16.77
N LEU A 24 -5.20 -2.06 18.00
CA LEU A 24 -4.36 -3.17 18.40
C LEU A 24 -5.25 -4.32 18.86
N THR A 25 -5.07 -5.51 18.27
CA THR A 25 -5.87 -6.69 18.55
C THR A 25 -4.96 -7.87 18.91
N PRO A 26 -5.39 -8.79 19.79
CA PRO A 26 -4.70 -10.06 19.98
C PRO A 26 -4.78 -10.94 18.72
N SER A 27 -4.02 -12.04 18.69
CA SER A 27 -3.95 -12.98 17.56
C SER A 27 -5.30 -13.62 17.23
N GLU A 28 -6.14 -13.85 18.23
CA GLU A 28 -7.55 -14.22 18.04
C GLU A 28 -8.39 -12.95 17.87
N ALA A 29 -8.81 -12.67 16.64
CA ALA A 29 -9.59 -11.49 16.32
C ALA A 29 -11.00 -11.55 16.95
N SER A 30 -11.49 -10.41 17.46
CA SER A 30 -12.88 -10.32 17.92
C SER A 30 -13.84 -10.28 16.73
N LEU A 31 -15.12 -10.64 16.95
CA LEU A 31 -16.16 -10.53 15.92
C LEU A 31 -16.25 -9.12 15.31
N PHE A 32 -15.98 -8.07 16.10
CA PHE A 32 -15.95 -6.70 15.60
C PHE A 32 -14.80 -6.45 14.62
N VAL A 33 -13.62 -7.01 14.90
CA VAL A 33 -12.47 -6.96 13.99
C VAL A 33 -12.79 -7.74 12.72
N GLU A 34 -13.38 -8.93 12.82
CA GLU A 34 -13.81 -9.72 11.65
C GLU A 34 -14.87 -9.02 10.78
N GLU A 35 -15.79 -8.27 11.38
CA GLU A 35 -16.75 -7.44 10.66
C GLU A 35 -16.04 -6.28 9.94
N LEU A 36 -15.14 -5.55 10.64
CA LEU A 36 -14.35 -4.49 10.04
C LEU A 36 -13.52 -4.99 8.84
N LEU A 37 -12.98 -6.21 8.95
CA LEU A 37 -12.21 -6.85 7.88
C LEU A 37 -13.04 -7.12 6.61
N LYS A 38 -14.32 -7.45 6.75
CA LYS A 38 -15.20 -7.79 5.62
C LYS A 38 -15.61 -6.56 4.81
N ASP A 39 -15.60 -5.37 5.39
CA ASP A 39 -16.05 -4.13 4.75
C ASP A 39 -14.98 -3.45 3.85
N ASN A 40 -13.90 -4.18 3.51
CA ASN A 40 -12.98 -3.95 2.38
C ASN A 40 -12.24 -2.60 2.26
N ASN A 41 -12.20 -1.76 3.29
CA ASN A 41 -11.52 -0.46 3.19
C ASN A 41 -10.57 -0.10 4.36
N TYR A 42 -10.18 -1.07 5.18
CA TYR A 42 -9.28 -0.82 6.33
C TYR A 42 -7.91 -1.47 6.15
N LEU A 43 -6.86 -0.70 6.47
CA LEU A 43 -5.46 -1.15 6.46
C LEU A 43 -5.20 -2.06 7.67
N LEU A 44 -4.81 -3.31 7.41
CA LEU A 44 -4.39 -4.24 8.45
C LEU A 44 -2.88 -4.24 8.60
N THR A 45 -2.41 -4.21 9.84
CA THR A 45 -1.02 -4.45 10.20
C THR A 45 -1.02 -5.53 11.27
N THR A 46 -0.86 -6.79 10.85
CA THR A 46 -0.75 -7.93 11.78
C THR A 46 0.64 -7.95 12.42
N THR A 47 0.75 -8.45 13.65
CA THR A 47 2.00 -8.57 14.44
C THR A 47 3.09 -9.41 13.78
N ASP A 48 2.76 -10.20 12.75
CA ASP A 48 3.70 -11.08 12.05
C ASP A 48 4.41 -10.43 10.85
N GLY A 49 4.27 -9.12 10.66
CA GLY A 49 5.06 -8.38 9.66
C GLY A 49 4.79 -8.76 8.18
N ALA A 50 3.87 -9.68 7.91
CA ALA A 50 3.35 -9.95 6.57
C ALA A 50 2.35 -8.86 6.18
N VAL A 51 2.86 -7.64 6.06
CA VAL A 51 2.16 -6.57 5.39
C VAL A 51 2.53 -6.68 3.92
N ASN A 52 1.60 -7.08 3.07
CA ASN A 52 1.61 -6.69 1.66
C ASN A 52 1.36 -5.17 1.55
N ALA A 53 2.10 -4.35 2.31
CA ALA A 53 2.02 -2.90 2.25
C ALA A 53 3.43 -2.36 2.12
N THR A 54 3.90 -2.40 0.89
CA THR A 54 5.07 -1.66 0.45
C THR A 54 4.88 -0.18 0.80
N GLY A 55 5.85 0.39 1.53
CA GLY A 55 5.85 1.82 1.86
C GLY A 55 5.92 2.67 0.59
N CYS A 56 5.29 3.84 0.60
CA CYS A 56 5.42 4.81 -0.48
C CYS A 56 6.81 5.46 -0.40
N PRO A 57 7.67 5.30 -1.42
CA PRO A 57 9.05 5.79 -1.38
C PRO A 57 9.13 7.32 -1.45
N TYR A 58 8.06 7.97 -1.93
CA TYR A 58 8.01 9.41 -2.10
C TYR A 58 7.75 10.15 -0.78
N CYS A 59 6.69 9.77 -0.06
CA CYS A 59 6.34 10.41 1.21
C CYS A 59 6.96 9.72 2.43
N LYS A 60 7.47 8.49 2.28
CA LYS A 60 8.09 7.63 3.32
C LYS A 60 7.17 7.24 4.48
N THR A 61 6.08 7.96 4.69
CA THR A 61 5.10 7.76 5.77
C THR A 61 3.86 7.02 5.29
N GLY A 62 3.45 7.22 4.03
CA GLY A 62 2.31 6.54 3.43
C GLY A 62 2.63 5.12 2.98
N LYS A 63 1.59 4.32 2.82
CA LYS A 63 1.67 2.96 2.29
C LYS A 63 1.01 2.91 0.91
N LEU A 64 1.43 1.97 0.08
CA LEU A 64 0.79 1.72 -1.21
C LEU A 64 -0.45 0.85 -1.03
N VAL A 65 -1.56 1.27 -1.62
CA VAL A 65 -2.85 0.57 -1.61
C VAL A 65 -3.36 0.37 -3.04
N ILE A 66 -4.03 -0.73 -3.31
CA ILE A 66 -4.65 -1.00 -4.61
C ILE A 66 -5.88 -0.10 -4.76
N ARG A 67 -5.96 0.61 -5.88
CA ARG A 67 -7.10 1.41 -6.32
C ARG A 67 -7.47 0.98 -7.74
N GLN A 68 -8.71 1.26 -8.14
CA GLN A 68 -9.22 0.94 -9.47
C GLN A 68 -9.55 2.22 -10.23
N HIS A 69 -9.21 2.25 -11.52
CA HIS A 69 -9.68 3.29 -12.43
C HIS A 69 -11.15 3.10 -12.75
N THR A 70 -11.97 4.13 -12.52
CA THR A 70 -13.42 4.09 -12.78
C THR A 70 -13.77 3.86 -14.24
N ALA A 71 -12.93 4.34 -15.17
CA ALA A 71 -13.18 4.24 -16.61
C ALA A 71 -12.87 2.85 -17.20
N ASN A 72 -11.75 2.24 -16.80
CA ASN A 72 -11.20 1.07 -17.49
C ASN A 72 -11.16 -0.18 -16.58
N GLY A 73 -11.52 -0.05 -15.30
CA GLY A 73 -11.41 -1.11 -14.30
C GLY A 73 -9.97 -1.52 -13.95
N SER A 74 -8.96 -0.89 -14.56
CA SER A 74 -7.56 -1.23 -14.32
C SER A 74 -7.15 -0.89 -12.90
N GLN A 75 -6.45 -1.83 -12.26
CA GLN A 75 -5.89 -1.64 -10.93
C GLN A 75 -4.57 -0.88 -11.00
N PHE A 76 -4.33 -0.03 -10.00
CA PHE A 76 -3.08 0.68 -9.80
C PHE A 76 -2.81 0.83 -8.30
N LEU A 77 -1.56 1.05 -7.93
CA LEU A 77 -1.18 1.38 -6.56
C LEU A 77 -1.23 2.89 -6.38
N GLY A 78 -1.93 3.35 -5.34
CA GLY A 78 -1.93 4.74 -4.91
C GLY A 78 -1.41 4.86 -3.48
N CYS A 79 -0.92 6.03 -3.10
CA CYS A 79 -0.58 6.30 -1.71
C CYS A 79 -1.85 6.36 -0.83
N SER A 80 -1.78 5.81 0.38
CA SER A 80 -2.83 5.91 1.40
C SER A 80 -3.10 7.36 1.84
N HIS A 81 -2.09 8.22 1.77
CA HIS A 81 -2.16 9.64 2.16
C HIS A 81 -2.74 10.58 1.09
N TYR A 82 -3.41 10.07 0.06
CA TYR A 82 -4.12 10.95 -0.88
C TYR A 82 -5.22 11.76 -0.13
N PRO A 83 -5.35 13.09 -0.34
CA PRO A 83 -4.75 13.91 -1.40
C PRO A 83 -3.36 14.49 -1.08
N SER A 84 -2.89 14.41 0.17
CA SER A 84 -1.59 14.96 0.60
C SER A 84 -0.39 14.34 -0.13
N CYS A 85 -0.51 13.09 -0.58
CA CYS A 85 0.45 12.44 -1.48
C CYS A 85 -0.30 11.82 -2.67
N ASN A 86 0.00 12.31 -3.88
CA ASN A 86 -0.68 11.92 -5.13
C ASN A 86 0.09 10.90 -5.98
N GLN A 87 1.11 10.27 -5.41
CA GLN A 87 1.93 9.30 -6.14
C GLN A 87 1.14 8.03 -6.46
N THR A 88 1.32 7.57 -7.70
CA THR A 88 0.66 6.38 -8.24
C THR A 88 1.64 5.50 -9.01
N PHE A 89 1.45 4.19 -8.95
CA PHE A 89 2.24 3.20 -9.67
C PHE A 89 1.31 2.23 -10.37
N LYS A 90 1.52 2.00 -11.67
CA LYS A 90 0.64 1.11 -12.46
C LYS A 90 0.86 -0.37 -12.19
N ASN A 91 2.08 -0.76 -11.81
CA ASN A 91 2.41 -2.16 -11.59
C ASN A 91 2.06 -2.57 -10.15
N VAL A 92 1.12 -3.50 -10.00
CA VAL A 92 0.63 -3.99 -8.69
C VAL A 92 1.58 -5.02 -8.07
N GLU A 93 2.45 -5.65 -8.86
CA GLU A 93 3.45 -6.65 -8.41
C GLU A 93 4.46 -6.07 -7.40
N ILE A 94 4.57 -4.74 -7.32
CA ILE A 94 5.38 -4.02 -6.33
C ILE A 94 4.98 -4.37 -4.88
N LEU A 95 3.74 -4.82 -4.65
CA LEU A 95 3.30 -5.30 -3.34
C LEU A 95 3.90 -6.65 -2.95
N ALA A 96 4.27 -7.48 -3.93
CA ALA A 96 4.87 -8.78 -3.71
C ALA A 96 6.41 -8.69 -3.65
N ASP A 97 7.02 -7.96 -4.59
CA ASP A 97 8.47 -7.78 -4.68
C ASP A 97 8.83 -6.29 -4.82
N SER A 98 9.06 -5.64 -3.67
CA SER A 98 9.36 -4.22 -3.61
C SER A 98 10.85 -3.92 -3.73
N ILE A 99 11.35 -3.85 -4.97
CA ILE A 99 12.74 -3.45 -5.23
C ILE A 99 12.79 -1.93 -5.47
N LEU A 100 13.41 -1.18 -4.55
CA LEU A 100 13.63 0.26 -4.74
C LEU A 100 14.64 0.52 -5.87
N CYS A 101 14.41 1.58 -6.63
CA CYS A 101 15.34 1.99 -7.67
C CYS A 101 16.60 2.61 -7.05
N PRO A 102 17.81 2.09 -7.32
CA PRO A 102 19.05 2.62 -6.76
C PRO A 102 19.48 3.95 -7.39
N GLY A 103 18.78 4.42 -8.43
CA GLY A 103 19.11 5.68 -9.11
C GLY A 103 18.36 6.89 -8.56
N CYS A 104 17.08 6.73 -8.23
CA CYS A 104 16.24 7.83 -7.79
C CYS A 104 15.69 7.68 -6.37
N GLU A 105 15.81 6.50 -5.75
CA GLU A 105 15.30 6.13 -4.42
C GLU A 105 13.80 6.40 -4.16
N SER A 106 13.09 6.90 -5.17
CA SER A 106 11.72 7.40 -5.12
C SER A 106 10.78 6.58 -6.03
N GLY A 107 11.33 5.62 -6.77
CA GLY A 107 10.59 4.71 -7.63
C GLY A 107 10.97 3.25 -7.37
N PHE A 108 10.22 2.34 -7.99
CA PHE A 108 10.47 0.90 -7.89
C PHE A 108 11.05 0.37 -9.20
N MET A 109 11.79 -0.73 -9.10
CA MET A 109 12.25 -1.51 -10.23
C MET A 109 11.18 -2.53 -10.58
N VAL A 110 10.64 -2.43 -11.79
CA VAL A 110 9.59 -3.34 -12.29
C VAL A 110 10.09 -4.07 -13.52
N LYS A 111 9.65 -5.32 -13.69
CA LYS A 111 9.97 -6.11 -14.87
C LYS A 111 9.30 -5.49 -16.11
N ARG A 112 10.09 -5.27 -17.15
CA ARG A 112 9.66 -4.80 -18.46
C ARG A 112 10.27 -5.68 -19.53
N SER A 113 9.55 -5.86 -20.63
CA SER A 113 10.03 -6.59 -21.79
C SER A 113 10.51 -5.61 -22.85
N GLY A 114 11.72 -5.82 -23.36
CA GLY A 114 12.30 -5.05 -24.45
C GLY A 114 12.81 -5.95 -25.57
N ARG A 115 13.36 -5.33 -26.62
CA ARG A 115 13.90 -6.04 -27.79
C ARG A 115 14.99 -7.07 -27.44
N PHE A 116 15.76 -6.81 -26.38
CA PHE A 116 16.88 -7.65 -25.94
C PHE A 116 16.51 -8.60 -24.79
N GLY A 117 15.21 -8.80 -24.53
CA GLY A 117 14.70 -9.61 -23.44
C GLY A 117 14.12 -8.80 -22.28
N ASN A 118 13.87 -9.48 -21.17
CA ASN A 118 13.31 -8.86 -19.97
C ASN A 118 14.40 -8.12 -19.18
N PHE A 119 14.04 -6.95 -18.66
CA PHE A 119 14.90 -6.14 -17.80
C PHE A 119 14.07 -5.52 -16.68
N LEU A 120 14.73 -5.12 -15.60
CA LEU A 120 14.13 -4.30 -14.56
C LEU A 120 14.31 -2.83 -14.93
N GLY A 121 13.23 -2.07 -14.97
CA GLY A 121 13.26 -0.62 -15.23
C GLY A 121 12.55 0.17 -14.15
N CYS A 122 13.00 1.41 -13.92
CA CYS A 122 12.37 2.30 -12.95
C CYS A 122 10.92 2.65 -13.35
N THR A 123 10.01 2.70 -12.37
CA THR A 123 8.64 3.19 -12.56
C THR A 123 8.58 4.68 -12.92
N ASN A 124 9.58 5.47 -12.53
CA ASN A 124 9.62 6.92 -12.72
C ASN A 124 10.15 7.37 -14.10
N TYR A 125 10.23 6.48 -15.09
CA TYR A 125 10.55 6.85 -16.47
C TYR A 125 9.48 7.80 -17.05
N PRO A 126 9.84 8.91 -17.74
CA PRO A 126 11.17 9.28 -18.25
C PRO A 126 12.09 10.01 -17.27
N GLY A 127 11.60 10.40 -16.08
CA GLY A 127 12.40 11.12 -15.08
C GLY A 127 13.54 10.30 -14.45
N CYS A 128 13.47 8.97 -14.51
CA CYS A 128 14.57 8.08 -14.17
C CYS A 128 14.73 7.00 -15.25
N THR A 129 15.92 6.94 -15.86
CA THR A 129 16.27 5.99 -16.94
C THR A 129 17.04 4.78 -16.43
N ASN A 130 17.14 4.59 -15.11
CA ASN A 130 17.89 3.50 -14.53
C ASN A 130 17.26 2.14 -14.88
N THR A 131 18.09 1.20 -15.31
CA THR A 131 17.71 -0.14 -15.72
C THR A 131 18.73 -1.17 -15.23
N VAL A 132 18.26 -2.35 -14.87
CA VAL A 132 19.09 -3.47 -14.41
C VAL A 132 18.74 -4.69 -15.26
N LYS A 133 19.77 -5.38 -15.78
CA LYS A 133 19.58 -6.62 -16.55
C LYS A 133 19.21 -7.75 -15.59
N LEU A 134 18.18 -8.52 -15.94
CA LEU A 134 17.89 -9.78 -15.28
C LEU A 134 18.95 -10.80 -15.75
N LYS A 135 19.71 -11.37 -14.81
CA LYS A 135 20.66 -12.44 -15.09
C LYS A 135 19.93 -13.77 -15.23
#